data_AF-A0A7Y2PEW6-F1
#
_entry.id   AF-A0A7Y2PEW6-F1
#
_cell.length_a   1.000
_cell.length_b   1.000
_cell.length_c   1.000
_cell.angle_alpha   90.00
_cell.angle_beta   90.00
_cell.angle_gamma   90.00
#
_symmetry.space_group_name_H-M   'P 1'
#
loop_
_entity.id
_entity.type
_entity.pdbx_description
1 polymer ?
#
loop_
_entity_poly.entity_id
_entity_poly.type
_entity_poly.pdbx_seq_one_letter_code
_entity_poly.pdbx_strand_id
1 'polypeptide(L)'
;MDLHAFFEIHAPRLDTPQALGDCLRQMVQAGLDQLPMPGSGQTLERWQRLGRVAGQDLGLCKLYEGHTDALATLHELGAPRPAPGSTWGLWAAEPPDARVDVHLVDGQAILTGRKAWCSGAAVVSHGLLTARDEQGAVQLVAVDM
;
A
#
# COMPACT_ATOMS: atom_id res chain seq x y z
N MET A 1 -0.06 21.63 -3.15
CA MET A 1 0.17 21.62 -1.69
C MET A 1 1.28 20.63 -1.41
N ASP A 2 2.21 20.90 -0.50
CA ASP A 2 3.22 19.93 -0.08
C ASP A 2 2.82 19.26 1.24
N LEU A 3 3.60 18.26 1.68
CA LEU A 3 3.33 17.53 2.92
C LEU A 3 3.30 18.45 4.15
N HIS A 4 4.13 19.51 4.18
CA HIS A 4 4.19 20.41 5.32
C HIS A 4 2.90 21.22 5.45
N ALA A 5 2.51 21.89 4.37
CA ALA A 5 1.28 22.66 4.32
C ALA A 5 0.04 21.77 4.55
N PHE A 6 0.06 20.52 4.09
CA PHE A 6 -1.01 19.57 4.35
C PHE A 6 -1.21 19.33 5.86
N PHE A 7 -0.14 18.97 6.58
CA PHE A 7 -0.26 18.66 8.01
C PHE A 7 -0.52 19.89 8.89
N GLU A 8 -0.03 21.07 8.51
CA GLU A 8 -0.36 22.33 9.19
C GLU A 8 -1.85 22.69 9.09
N ILE A 9 -2.48 22.45 7.93
CA ILE A 9 -3.88 22.78 7.70
C ILE A 9 -4.83 21.76 8.34
N HIS A 10 -4.51 20.47 8.26
CA HIS A 10 -5.46 19.41 8.60
C HIS A 10 -5.34 18.95 10.07
N ALA A 11 -4.15 19.10 10.69
CA ALA A 11 -3.84 18.69 12.06
C ALA A 11 -4.65 17.47 12.58
N PRO A 12 -4.63 16.32 11.85
CA PRO A 12 -5.55 15.23 12.12
C PRO A 12 -5.23 14.54 13.45
N ARG A 13 -6.27 14.09 14.16
CA ARG A 13 -6.08 13.15 15.27
C ARG A 13 -5.86 11.76 14.66
N LEU A 14 -4.66 11.22 14.82
CA LEU A 14 -4.22 9.96 14.21
C LEU A 14 -4.24 8.80 15.21
N ASP A 15 -5.24 8.79 16.09
CA ASP A 15 -5.34 7.90 17.25
C ASP A 15 -6.10 6.59 16.98
N THR A 16 -6.71 6.45 15.81
CA THR A 16 -7.45 5.24 15.41
C THR A 16 -7.06 4.77 14.01
N PRO A 17 -7.15 3.46 13.70
CA PRO A 17 -6.91 2.96 12.36
C PRO A 17 -7.75 3.66 11.28
N GLN A 18 -9.02 3.97 11.59
CA GLN A 18 -9.90 4.69 10.69
C GLN A 18 -9.36 6.09 10.37
N ALA A 19 -8.94 6.84 11.39
CA ALA A 19 -8.37 8.17 11.18
C ALA A 19 -7.07 8.13 10.36
N LEU A 20 -6.23 7.11 10.56
CA LEU A 20 -5.05 6.88 9.72
C LEU A 20 -5.42 6.64 8.26
N GLY A 21 -6.43 5.78 8.01
CA GLY A 21 -6.92 5.50 6.66
C GLY A 21 -7.56 6.72 5.99
N ASP A 22 -8.34 7.49 6.74
CA ASP A 22 -8.97 8.73 6.26
C ASP A 22 -7.90 9.77 5.87
N CYS A 23 -6.88 9.94 6.70
CA CYS A 23 -5.75 10.82 6.42
C CYS A 23 -4.99 10.36 5.17
N LEU A 24 -4.71 9.06 5.03
CA LEU A 24 -4.07 8.54 3.82
C LEU A 24 -4.91 8.83 2.56
N ARG A 25 -6.23 8.63 2.61
CA ARG A 25 -7.12 8.94 1.47
C ARG A 25 -7.05 10.42 1.09
N GLN A 26 -7.05 11.33 2.07
CA GLN A 26 -6.92 12.77 1.81
C GLN A 26 -5.56 13.12 1.19
N MET A 27 -4.47 12.50 1.66
CA MET A 27 -3.13 12.68 1.08
C MET A 27 -3.08 12.22 -0.38
N VAL A 28 -3.65 11.05 -0.70
CA VAL A 28 -3.75 10.54 -2.08
C VAL A 28 -4.59 11.46 -2.95
N GLN A 29 -5.74 11.93 -2.47
CA GLN A 29 -6.58 12.90 -3.20
C GLN A 29 -5.86 14.22 -3.48
N ALA A 30 -4.96 14.63 -2.58
CA ALA A 30 -4.10 15.81 -2.76
C ALA A 30 -2.86 15.55 -3.65
N GLY A 31 -2.66 14.31 -4.15
CA GLY A 31 -1.52 13.92 -4.98
C GLY A 31 -0.20 13.84 -4.21
N LEU A 32 -0.25 13.66 -2.88
CA LEU A 32 0.93 13.63 -2.00
C LEU A 32 1.59 12.25 -1.95
N ASP A 33 1.07 11.25 -2.65
CA ASP A 33 1.56 9.87 -2.78
C ASP A 33 2.57 9.67 -3.92
N GLN A 34 2.82 10.71 -4.74
CA GLN A 34 3.67 10.63 -5.93
C GLN A 34 5.16 10.70 -5.60
N LEU A 35 5.69 9.66 -4.95
CA LEU A 35 7.11 9.52 -4.62
C LEU A 35 7.96 9.23 -5.86
N PRO A 36 9.23 9.67 -5.88
CA PRO A 36 10.18 9.17 -6.87
C PRO A 36 10.25 7.63 -6.82
N MET A 37 10.31 7.00 -8.00
CA MET A 37 10.37 5.55 -8.10
C MET A 37 11.69 5.01 -7.53
N PRO A 38 11.69 3.84 -6.87
CA PRO A 38 12.93 3.16 -6.50
C PRO A 38 13.87 3.00 -7.70
N GLY A 39 15.17 3.16 -7.48
CA GLY A 39 16.17 3.04 -8.55
C GLY A 39 16.25 4.22 -9.54
N SER A 40 15.38 5.23 -9.45
CA SER A 40 15.36 6.39 -10.35
C SER A 40 16.42 7.47 -10.08
N GLY A 41 17.34 7.24 -9.12
CA GLY A 41 18.38 8.18 -8.73
C GLY A 41 17.96 9.25 -7.71
N GLN A 42 16.67 9.31 -7.33
CA GLN A 42 16.12 10.28 -6.37
C GLN A 42 15.84 9.67 -4.99
N THR A 43 16.68 8.73 -4.55
CA THR A 43 16.50 7.99 -3.28
C THR A 43 16.39 8.93 -2.08
N LEU A 44 17.25 9.95 -1.97
CA LEU A 44 17.22 10.90 -0.84
C LEU A 44 15.86 11.59 -0.73
N GLU A 45 15.30 12.04 -1.84
CA GLU A 45 13.99 12.70 -1.84
C GLU A 45 12.86 11.74 -1.43
N ARG A 46 12.86 10.50 -1.94
CA ARG A 46 11.89 9.48 -1.51
C ARG A 46 11.93 9.28 0.01
N TRP A 47 13.13 9.12 0.57
CA TRP A 47 13.34 8.95 2.01
C TRP A 47 12.93 10.17 2.82
N GLN A 48 13.22 11.39 2.35
CA GLN A 48 12.78 12.62 3.01
C GLN A 48 11.25 12.73 3.07
N ARG A 49 10.54 12.34 2.01
CA ARG A 49 9.07 12.34 2.00
C ARG A 49 8.49 11.32 2.97
N LEU A 50 9.01 10.08 2.98
CA LEU A 50 8.65 9.07 3.98
C LEU A 50 8.93 9.57 5.41
N GLY A 51 10.11 10.13 5.64
CA GLY A 51 10.52 10.67 6.94
C GLY A 51 9.62 11.82 7.43
N ARG A 52 9.11 12.66 6.51
CA ARG A 52 8.15 13.72 6.87
C ARG A 52 6.83 13.15 7.37
N VAL A 53 6.31 12.10 6.73
CA VAL A 53 5.08 11.42 7.20
C VAL A 53 5.34 10.70 8.52
N ALA A 54 6.48 10.01 8.65
CA ALA A 54 6.90 9.36 9.90
C ALA A 54 7.04 10.34 11.07
N GLY A 55 7.50 11.56 10.81
CA GLY A 55 7.60 12.61 11.82
C GLY A 55 6.25 13.13 12.33
N GLN A 56 5.16 12.85 11.62
CA GLN A 56 3.79 13.15 12.07
C GLN A 56 3.21 11.97 12.85
N ASP A 57 3.25 10.76 12.27
CA ASP A 57 2.78 9.55 12.92
C ASP A 57 3.33 8.29 12.24
N LEU A 58 3.80 7.33 13.04
CA LEU A 58 4.40 6.09 12.54
C LEU A 58 3.36 5.12 11.97
N GLY A 59 2.14 5.10 12.53
CA GLY A 59 1.04 4.31 11.99
C GLY A 59 0.60 4.79 10.62
N LEU A 60 0.46 6.12 10.46
CA LEU A 60 0.19 6.74 9.15
C LEU A 60 1.31 6.43 8.16
N CYS A 61 2.56 6.60 8.59
CA CYS A 61 3.72 6.28 7.75
C CYS A 61 3.71 4.82 7.30
N LYS A 62 3.27 3.88 8.14
CA LYS A 62 3.19 2.47 7.77
C LYS A 62 2.17 2.22 6.65
N LEU A 63 1.02 2.91 6.68
CA LEU A 63 0.03 2.82 5.61
C LEU A 63 0.53 3.49 4.33
N TYR A 64 1.12 4.68 4.46
CA TYR A 64 1.63 5.47 3.36
C TYR A 64 2.78 4.76 2.62
N GLU A 65 3.74 4.18 3.36
CA GLU A 65 4.81 3.34 2.79
C GLU A 65 4.21 2.20 1.96
N GLY A 66 3.35 1.37 2.56
CA GLY A 66 2.72 0.25 1.87
C GLY A 66 1.95 0.65 0.61
N HIS A 67 1.28 1.81 0.63
CA HIS A 67 0.63 2.38 -0.55
C HIS A 67 1.63 2.77 -1.64
N THR A 68 2.67 3.53 -1.28
CA THR A 68 3.67 3.98 -2.26
C THR A 68 4.56 2.85 -2.79
N ASP A 69 4.67 1.75 -2.06
CA ASP A 69 5.33 0.54 -2.53
C ASP A 69 4.42 -0.24 -3.49
N ALA A 70 3.11 -0.35 -3.21
CA ALA A 70 2.15 -0.91 -4.16
C ALA A 70 2.18 -0.16 -5.51
N LEU A 71 2.23 1.18 -5.48
CA LEU A 71 2.35 2.00 -6.69
C LEU A 71 3.65 1.73 -7.46
N ALA A 72 4.78 1.58 -6.74
CA ALA A 72 6.07 1.27 -7.35
C ALA A 72 6.07 -0.12 -7.99
N THR A 73 5.52 -1.14 -7.31
CA THR A 73 5.40 -2.51 -7.84
C THR A 73 4.51 -2.55 -9.08
N LEU A 74 3.35 -1.88 -9.08
CA LEU A 74 2.49 -1.80 -10.26
C LEU A 74 3.18 -1.11 -11.43
N HIS A 75 3.95 -0.05 -11.15
CA HIS A 75 4.74 0.63 -12.17
C HIS A 75 5.81 -0.29 -12.78
N GLU A 76 6.55 -1.04 -11.96
CA GLU A 76 7.58 -1.98 -12.41
C GLU A 76 7.00 -3.11 -13.27
N LEU A 77 5.80 -3.58 -12.93
CA LEU A 77 5.06 -4.57 -13.70
C LEU A 77 4.45 -4.04 -15.00
N GLY A 78 4.53 -2.73 -15.26
CA GLY A 78 3.84 -2.09 -16.39
C GLY A 78 2.32 -2.18 -16.30
N ALA A 79 1.79 -2.39 -15.09
CA ALA A 79 0.36 -2.53 -14.86
C ALA A 79 -0.36 -1.17 -14.98
N PRO A 80 -1.67 -1.16 -15.26
CA PRO A 80 -2.46 0.07 -15.22
C PRO A 80 -2.34 0.77 -13.86
N ARG A 81 -2.33 2.11 -13.89
CA ARG A 81 -2.36 2.90 -12.65
C ARG A 81 -3.66 2.62 -11.89
N PRO A 82 -3.62 2.54 -10.55
CA PRO A 82 -4.82 2.47 -9.76
C PRO A 82 -5.79 3.62 -10.01
N ALA A 83 -7.07 3.36 -9.75
CA ALA A 83 -8.11 4.37 -9.85
C ALA A 83 -7.78 5.58 -8.95
N PRO A 84 -8.04 6.82 -9.40
CA PRO A 84 -7.83 8.01 -8.59
C PRO A 84 -8.52 7.91 -7.22
N GLY A 85 -7.79 8.25 -6.15
CA GLY A 85 -8.31 8.20 -4.78
C GLY A 85 -8.33 6.82 -4.12
N SER A 86 -7.93 5.75 -4.83
CA SER A 86 -7.76 4.43 -4.21
C SER A 86 -6.51 4.39 -3.33
N THR A 87 -6.65 3.76 -2.16
CA THR A 87 -5.55 3.49 -1.23
C THR A 87 -5.24 2.00 -1.24
N TRP A 88 -3.95 1.68 -1.19
CA TRP A 88 -3.46 0.31 -1.40
C TRP A 88 -2.59 -0.11 -0.22
N GLY A 89 -2.69 -1.38 0.17
CA GLY A 89 -1.66 -2.06 0.97
C GLY A 89 -0.82 -2.97 0.08
N LEU A 90 0.46 -3.13 0.41
CA LEU A 90 1.33 -4.17 -0.15
C LEU A 90 1.68 -5.19 0.93
N TRP A 91 1.37 -6.47 0.73
CA TRP A 91 1.61 -7.53 1.72
C TRP A 91 2.32 -8.72 1.07
N ALA A 92 3.65 -8.73 1.14
CA ALA A 92 4.48 -9.79 0.53
C ALA A 92 5.00 -10.84 1.52
N ALA A 93 4.77 -10.66 2.83
CA ALA A 93 5.31 -11.56 3.85
C ALA A 93 4.59 -12.94 3.85
N GLU A 94 5.36 -14.02 3.98
CA GLU A 94 4.87 -15.41 3.93
C GLU A 94 5.47 -16.27 5.05
N PRO A 95 5.07 -16.05 6.32
CA PRO A 95 5.51 -16.92 7.40
C PRO A 95 5.00 -18.35 7.17
N PRO A 96 5.63 -19.37 7.79
CA PRO A 96 5.26 -20.76 7.60
C PRO A 96 3.77 -21.08 7.91
N ASP A 97 3.14 -20.33 8.81
CA ASP A 97 1.77 -20.54 9.30
C ASP A 97 0.72 -19.60 8.68
N ALA A 98 1.12 -18.68 7.80
CA ALA A 98 0.18 -17.77 7.13
C ALA A 98 0.57 -17.57 5.67
N ARG A 99 -0.06 -18.38 4.81
CA ARG A 99 0.10 -18.36 3.36
C ARG A 99 -1.27 -18.33 2.70
N VAL A 100 -1.28 -17.79 1.49
CA VAL A 100 -2.45 -17.75 0.62
C VAL A 100 -2.09 -18.51 -0.65
N ASP A 101 -2.95 -19.43 -1.04
CA ASP A 101 -2.88 -20.13 -2.31
C ASP A 101 -3.82 -19.44 -3.31
N VAL A 102 -3.43 -19.44 -4.58
CA VAL A 102 -4.21 -18.89 -5.69
C VAL A 102 -4.44 -19.96 -6.76
N HIS A 103 -5.70 -20.11 -7.15
CA HIS A 103 -6.11 -21.00 -8.24
C HIS A 103 -6.92 -20.21 -9.27
N LEU A 104 -6.73 -20.50 -10.56
CA LEU A 104 -7.55 -19.94 -11.61
C LEU A 104 -8.71 -20.90 -11.93
N VAL A 105 -9.94 -20.44 -11.72
CA VAL A 105 -11.17 -21.19 -12.03
C VAL A 105 -12.00 -20.33 -12.98
N ASP A 106 -12.26 -20.82 -14.19
CA ASP A 106 -13.05 -20.12 -15.21
C ASP A 106 -12.59 -18.65 -15.47
N GLY A 107 -11.28 -18.41 -15.40
CA GLY A 107 -10.68 -17.09 -15.58
C GLY A 107 -10.72 -16.17 -14.34
N GLN A 108 -11.22 -16.66 -13.21
CA GLN A 108 -11.22 -15.95 -11.93
C GLN A 108 -10.14 -16.49 -10.99
N ALA A 109 -9.46 -15.58 -10.27
CA ALA A 109 -8.50 -15.95 -9.24
C ALA A 109 -9.24 -16.22 -7.92
N ILE A 110 -9.15 -17.46 -7.43
CA ILE A 110 -9.68 -17.89 -6.14
C ILE A 110 -8.54 -17.94 -5.14
N LEU A 111 -8.68 -17.18 -4.05
CA LEU A 111 -7.68 -17.11 -2.98
C LEU A 111 -8.16 -17.88 -1.77
N THR A 112 -7.32 -18.78 -1.25
CA THR A 112 -7.60 -19.53 -0.03
C THR A 112 -6.43 -19.43 0.94
N GLY A 113 -6.71 -19.19 2.22
CA GLY A 113 -5.69 -19.20 3.27
C GLY A 113 -5.71 -17.93 4.11
N ARG A 114 -4.58 -17.65 4.76
CA ARG A 114 -4.42 -16.52 5.68
C ARG A 114 -3.20 -15.71 5.30
N LYS A 115 -3.38 -14.41 5.06
CA LYS A 115 -2.27 -13.46 4.94
C LYS A 115 -2.01 -12.77 6.28
N ALA A 116 -0.80 -12.87 6.80
CA ALA A 116 -0.39 -12.21 8.04
C ALA A 116 0.16 -10.80 7.77
N TRP A 117 0.13 -9.96 8.81
CA TRP A 117 0.71 -8.61 8.84
C TRP A 117 0.18 -7.66 7.76
N CYS A 118 -1.12 -7.77 7.48
CA CYS A 118 -1.85 -6.94 6.53
C CYS A 118 -2.14 -5.54 7.12
N SER A 119 -1.08 -4.76 7.38
CA SER A 119 -1.19 -3.40 7.93
C SER A 119 -2.14 -2.58 7.07
N GLY A 120 -3.14 -1.97 7.70
CA GLY A 120 -4.14 -1.16 7.02
C GLY A 120 -5.28 -1.92 6.33
N ALA A 121 -5.33 -3.26 6.38
CA ALA A 121 -6.34 -4.04 5.66
C ALA A 121 -7.80 -3.62 5.95
N ALA A 122 -8.08 -3.11 7.15
CA ALA A 122 -9.42 -2.64 7.52
C ALA A 122 -9.78 -1.24 6.97
N VAL A 123 -8.84 -0.51 6.36
CA VAL A 123 -9.01 0.92 6.01
C VAL A 123 -8.47 1.32 4.63
N VAL A 124 -7.68 0.46 3.98
CA VAL A 124 -7.29 0.63 2.57
C VAL A 124 -8.36 0.05 1.66
N SER A 125 -8.52 0.62 0.47
CA SER A 125 -9.49 0.13 -0.51
C SER A 125 -9.04 -1.12 -1.26
N HIS A 126 -7.73 -1.36 -1.38
CA HIS A 126 -7.19 -2.45 -2.19
C HIS A 126 -5.98 -3.07 -1.49
N GLY A 127 -5.75 -4.36 -1.77
CA GLY A 127 -4.57 -5.09 -1.35
C GLY A 127 -3.80 -5.62 -2.54
N LEU A 128 -2.47 -5.52 -2.52
CA LEU A 128 -1.56 -6.21 -3.42
C LEU A 128 -0.76 -7.21 -2.58
N LEU A 129 -1.07 -8.51 -2.73
CA LEU A 129 -0.49 -9.56 -1.89
C LEU A 129 0.18 -10.65 -2.69
N THR A 130 1.18 -11.28 -2.08
CA THR A 130 1.73 -12.53 -2.62
C THR A 130 0.88 -13.73 -2.23
N ALA A 131 0.68 -14.62 -3.20
CA ALA A 131 0.02 -15.92 -3.08
C ALA A 131 0.84 -16.99 -3.81
N ARG A 132 0.54 -18.28 -3.59
CA ARG A 132 1.23 -19.39 -4.26
C ARG A 132 0.30 -20.12 -5.21
N ASP A 133 0.78 -20.41 -6.41
CA ASP A 133 0.05 -21.27 -7.34
C ASP A 133 0.25 -22.77 -7.03
N GLU A 134 -0.36 -23.61 -7.86
CA GLU A 134 -0.29 -25.08 -7.76
C GLU A 134 1.12 -25.64 -7.91
N GLN A 135 2.03 -24.91 -8.56
CA GLN A 135 3.44 -25.27 -8.69
C GLN A 135 4.27 -24.72 -7.52
N GLY A 136 3.64 -24.01 -6.59
CA GLY A 136 4.28 -23.36 -5.45
C GLY A 136 5.05 -22.08 -5.82
N ALA A 137 4.91 -21.58 -7.04
CA ALA A 137 5.53 -20.33 -7.46
C ALA A 137 4.77 -19.14 -6.87
N VAL A 138 5.51 -18.07 -6.57
CA VAL A 138 4.94 -16.86 -5.99
C VAL A 138 4.28 -16.03 -7.08
N GLN A 139 3.00 -15.77 -6.87
CA GLN A 139 2.17 -14.90 -7.69
C GLN A 139 1.88 -13.61 -6.92
N LEU A 140 1.63 -12.53 -7.65
CA LEU A 140 1.17 -11.27 -7.08
C LEU A 140 -0.29 -11.04 -7.48
N VAL A 141 -1.15 -10.80 -6.50
CA VAL A 141 -2.60 -10.70 -6.70
C VAL A 141 -3.13 -9.41 -6.11
N ALA A 142 -3.95 -8.70 -6.89
CA ALA A 142 -4.69 -7.53 -6.43
C ALA A 142 -6.10 -7.95 -5.95
N VAL A 143 -6.55 -7.41 -4.82
CA VAL A 143 -7.88 -7.65 -4.24
C VAL A 143 -8.54 -6.33 -3.86
N ASP A 144 -9.86 -6.27 -4.00
CA ASP A 144 -10.71 -5.25 -3.40
C ASP A 144 -10.98 -5.61 -1.93
N MET A 145 -11.17 -4.60 -1.06
CA MET A 145 -11.20 -4.75 0.41
C MET A 145 -12.47 -4.24 1.06
#